data_AF-A0A060A0D5-F1
#
_entry.id   AF-A0A060A0D5-F1
#
_cell.length_a   1.000
_cell.length_b   1.000
_cell.length_c   1.000
_cell.angle_alpha   90.00
_cell.angle_beta   90.00
_cell.angle_gamma   90.00
#
_symmetry.space_group_name_H-M   'P 1'
#
loop_
_entity.id
_entity.type
_entity.pdbx_description
1 polymer ?
#
loop_
_entity_poly.entity_id
_entity_poly.type
_entity_poly.pdbx_seq_one_letter_code
_entity_poly.pdbx_strand_id
1 'polypeptide(L)'
;MTHLELAVAPHEHIRFADSLVGLAGYVRTLLADAPRTLDELLAQLERPDSLLPSRPDMGELALAVTLLYAIGAARLTDGDRVELVA
;
A
#
# COMPACT_ATOMS: atom_id res chain seq x y z
N MET A 1 -12.93 -35.86 0.04
CA MET A 1 -12.46 -34.70 -0.75
C MET A 1 -13.30 -33.51 -0.32
N THR A 2 -12.75 -32.72 0.60
CA THR A 2 -13.46 -31.60 1.21
C THR A 2 -13.38 -30.42 0.25
N HIS A 3 -14.54 -29.99 -0.25
CA HIS A 3 -14.65 -28.80 -1.09
C HIS A 3 -14.15 -27.59 -0.28
N LEU A 4 -13.10 -26.93 -0.76
CA LEU A 4 -12.78 -25.54 -0.42
C LEU A 4 -13.85 -24.65 -1.07
N GLU A 5 -15.09 -24.72 -0.57
CA GLU A 5 -16.02 -23.63 -0.81
C GLU A 5 -15.46 -22.44 -0.03
N LEU A 6 -14.84 -21.55 -0.79
CA LEU A 6 -14.53 -20.19 -0.40
C LEU A 6 -15.78 -19.59 0.26
N ALA A 7 -15.85 -19.68 1.58
CA ALA A 7 -16.72 -18.88 2.43
C ALA A 7 -16.23 -17.42 2.40
N VAL A 8 -16.17 -16.83 1.20
CA VAL A 8 -16.02 -15.40 1.03
C VAL A 8 -17.45 -14.88 1.14
N ALA A 9 -17.76 -14.32 2.31
CA ALA A 9 -19.00 -13.63 2.54
C ALA A 9 -19.18 -12.56 1.45
N PRO A 10 -20.25 -12.60 0.62
CA PRO A 10 -20.45 -11.67 -0.50
C PRO A 10 -20.75 -10.21 -0.06
N HIS A 11 -20.65 -9.91 1.23
CA HIS A 11 -20.75 -8.58 1.80
C HIS A 11 -19.41 -8.06 2.36
N GLU A 12 -18.36 -8.90 2.41
CA GLU A 12 -16.98 -8.50 2.72
C GLU A 12 -16.14 -8.31 1.45
N HIS A 13 -16.74 -7.78 0.39
CA HIS A 13 -15.98 -7.34 -0.78
C HIS A 13 -15.15 -6.11 -0.37
N ILE A 14 -13.96 -6.34 0.18
CA ILE A 14 -12.92 -5.31 0.24
C ILE A 14 -12.72 -4.86 -1.20
N ARG A 15 -13.12 -3.64 -1.52
CA ARG A 15 -12.91 -3.10 -2.86
C ARG A 15 -11.41 -3.12 -3.10
N PHE A 16 -10.96 -3.33 -4.33
CA PHE A 16 -9.52 -3.34 -4.60
C PHE A 16 -8.85 -2.03 -4.13
N ALA A 17 -9.56 -0.90 -4.25
CA ALA A 17 -9.14 0.41 -3.72
C ALA A 17 -9.01 0.47 -2.19
N ASP A 18 -9.67 -0.42 -1.46
CA ASP A 18 -9.61 -0.60 -0.01
C ASP A 18 -8.69 -1.77 0.41
N SER A 19 -8.07 -2.46 -0.56
CA SER A 19 -7.17 -3.57 -0.30
C SER A 19 -5.73 -3.10 -0.07
N LEU A 20 -4.95 -3.89 0.65
CA LEU A 20 -3.52 -3.66 0.83
C LEU A 20 -2.77 -3.54 -0.52
N VAL A 21 -3.17 -4.31 -1.53
CA VAL A 21 -2.57 -4.26 -2.88
C VAL A 21 -2.92 -2.95 -3.57
N GLY A 22 -4.15 -2.46 -3.42
CA GLY A 22 -4.57 -1.15 -3.91
C GLY A 22 -3.77 -0.02 -3.24
N LEU A 23 -3.62 -0.08 -1.91
CA LEU A 23 -2.80 0.86 -1.16
C LEU A 23 -1.35 0.83 -1.64
N ALA A 24 -0.74 -0.34 -1.81
CA ALA A 24 0.62 -0.48 -2.33
C ALA A 24 0.76 0.10 -3.74
N GLY A 25 -0.22 -0.14 -4.61
CA GLY A 25 -0.29 0.45 -5.94
C GLY A 25 -0.36 1.97 -5.91
N TYR A 26 -1.17 2.55 -5.01
CA TYR A 26 -1.25 4.00 -4.83
C TYR A 26 0.04 4.58 -4.26
N VAL A 27 0.62 3.98 -3.21
CA VAL A 27 1.92 4.38 -2.64
C VAL A 27 3.01 4.37 -3.72
N ARG A 28 3.01 3.37 -4.61
CA ARG A 28 3.93 3.33 -5.76
C ARG A 28 3.81 4.58 -6.65
N THR A 29 2.61 5.14 -6.84
CA THR A 29 2.45 6.39 -7.60
C THR A 29 3.05 7.60 -6.88
N LEU A 30 2.98 7.66 -5.55
CA LEU A 30 3.56 8.74 -4.75
C LEU A 30 5.09 8.73 -4.74
N LEU A 31 5.67 7.54 -4.93
CA LEU A 31 7.11 7.30 -5.03
C LEU A 31 7.66 7.51 -6.45
N ALA A 32 6.81 7.76 -7.46
CA ALA A 32 7.24 7.89 -8.84
C ALA A 32 8.20 9.06 -9.09
N ASP A 33 8.04 10.15 -8.32
CA ASP A 33 8.83 11.38 -8.50
C ASP A 33 10.12 11.39 -7.68
N ALA A 34 10.10 10.83 -6.46
CA ALA A 34 11.23 10.87 -5.53
C ALA A 34 11.13 9.84 -4.39
N PRO A 35 12.27 9.43 -3.79
CA PRO A 35 12.30 8.62 -2.58
C PRO A 35 11.68 9.33 -1.37
N ARG A 36 10.89 8.62 -0.56
CA ARG A 36 10.16 9.19 0.60
C ARG A 36 10.30 8.33 1.85
N THR A 37 10.25 8.94 3.02
CA THR A 37 10.11 8.20 4.29
C THR A 37 8.66 7.72 4.47
N LEU A 38 8.44 6.77 5.39
CA LEU A 38 7.07 6.33 5.73
C LEU A 38 6.23 7.48 6.29
N ASP A 39 6.81 8.36 7.11
CA ASP A 39 6.11 9.53 7.64
C ASP A 39 5.67 10.51 6.53
N GLU A 40 6.55 10.76 5.55
CA GLU A 40 6.23 11.61 4.40
C GLU A 40 5.11 11.01 3.55
N LEU A 41 5.11 9.68 3.38
CA LEU A 41 4.05 8.95 2.67
C LEU A 41 2.73 9.02 3.44
N LEU A 42 2.73 8.78 4.75
CA LEU A 42 1.54 8.84 5.59
C LEU A 42 0.91 10.24 5.54
N ALA A 43 1.73 11.29 5.68
CA ALA A 43 1.28 12.67 5.58
C ALA A 43 0.65 13.03 4.22
N GLN A 44 1.03 12.33 3.13
CA GLN A 44 0.37 12.49 1.83
C GLN A 44 -0.96 11.74 1.74
N LEU A 45 -1.05 10.56 2.36
CA LEU A 45 -2.26 9.73 2.39
C LEU A 45 -3.37 10.34 3.24
N GLU A 46 -3.00 11.08 4.29
CA GLU A 46 -3.93 11.77 5.19
C GLU A 46 -4.54 13.05 4.59
N ARG A 47 -4.06 13.51 3.42
CA ARG A 47 -4.57 14.74 2.80
C ARG A 47 -6.06 14.61 2.48
N PRO A 48 -6.86 15.69 2.65
CA PRO A 48 -8.29 15.68 2.36
C PRO A 48 -8.62 15.29 0.91
N ASP A 49 -7.69 15.56 0.00
CA ASP A 49 -7.86 15.37 -1.45
C ASP A 49 -7.38 13.98 -1.93
N SER A 50 -7.02 13.09 -1.00
CA SER A 50 -6.62 11.72 -1.32
C SER A 50 -7.77 10.97 -2.01
N LEU A 51 -7.45 10.25 -3.08
CA LEU A 51 -8.42 9.42 -3.82
C LEU A 51 -8.72 8.08 -3.13
N LEU A 52 -8.08 7.81 -1.99
CA LEU A 52 -8.30 6.58 -1.24
C LEU A 52 -9.67 6.60 -0.54
N PRO A 53 -10.42 5.49 -0.55
CA PRO A 53 -11.75 5.46 0.08
C PRO A 53 -11.67 5.43 1.61
N SER A 54 -10.56 4.95 2.17
CA SER A 54 -10.21 4.99 3.59
C SER A 54 -8.86 5.68 3.81
N ARG A 55 -8.65 6.19 5.03
CA ARG A 55 -7.35 6.74 5.44
C ARG A 55 -6.54 5.63 6.10
N PRO A 56 -5.45 5.16 5.47
CA PRO A 56 -4.65 4.11 6.05
C PRO A 56 -3.88 4.62 7.27
N ASP A 57 -3.67 3.75 8.25
CA ASP A 57 -2.75 4.03 9.35
C ASP A 57 -1.29 3.68 9.01
N MET A 58 -0.36 3.96 9.93
CA MET A 58 1.06 3.65 9.75
C MET A 58 1.32 2.14 9.55
N GLY A 59 0.55 1.27 10.19
CA GLY A 59 0.70 -0.18 10.06
C GLY A 59 0.30 -0.68 8.68
N GLU A 60 -0.84 -0.20 8.17
CA GLU A 60 -1.31 -0.50 6.82
C GLU A 60 -0.35 0.02 5.75
N LEU A 61 0.18 1.24 5.94
CA LEU A 61 1.22 1.79 5.07
C LEU A 61 2.50 0.95 5.09
N ALA A 62 3.00 0.59 6.27
CA ALA A 62 4.20 -0.22 6.41
C ALA A 62 4.03 -1.58 5.74
N LEU A 63 2.86 -2.20 5.86
CA LEU A 63 2.56 -3.47 5.22
C LEU A 63 2.44 -3.34 3.69
N ALA A 64 1.87 -2.23 3.19
CA ALA A 64 1.79 -1.95 1.76
C ALA A 64 3.18 -1.75 1.14
N VAL A 65 4.06 -1.01 1.82
CA VAL A 65 5.46 -0.84 1.43
C VAL A 65 6.23 -2.16 1.51
N THR A 66 5.96 -2.98 2.54
CA THR A 66 6.51 -4.34 2.64
C THR A 66 6.13 -5.21 1.45
N LEU A 67 4.88 -5.09 0.97
CA LEU A 67 4.44 -5.79 -0.23
C LEU A 67 5.21 -5.33 -1.48
N LEU A 68 5.49 -4.03 -1.62
CA LEU A 68 6.34 -3.51 -2.70
C LEU A 68 7.78 -4.06 -2.63
N TYR A 69 8.36 -4.21 -1.43
CA TYR A 69 9.65 -4.88 -1.25
C TYR A 69 9.59 -6.34 -1.66
N ALA A 70 8.58 -7.08 -1.20
CA ALA A 70 8.45 -8.50 -1.46
C ALA A 70 8.36 -8.84 -2.95
N ILE A 71 7.76 -7.96 -3.75
CA ILE A 71 7.67 -8.12 -5.21
C ILE A 71 8.83 -7.46 -5.98
N GLY A 72 9.81 -6.87 -5.27
CA GLY A 72 10.95 -6.19 -5.88
C GLY A 72 10.62 -4.87 -6.57
N ALA A 73 9.48 -4.24 -6.26
CA ALA A 73 9.06 -2.97 -6.85
C ALA A 73 9.61 -1.74 -6.12
N ALA A 74 10.10 -1.90 -4.90
CA ALA A 74 10.73 -0.84 -4.11
C ALA A 74 11.97 -1.37 -3.37
N ARG A 75 12.82 -0.47 -2.86
CA ARG A 75 13.92 -0.78 -1.92
C ARG A 75 14.10 0.31 -0.87
N LEU A 76 14.62 -0.07 0.31
CA LEU A 76 15.11 0.89 1.30
C LEU A 76 16.45 1.46 0.83
N THR A 77 16.64 2.75 1.11
CA THR A 77 17.91 3.44 0.96
C THR A 77 18.54 3.69 2.32
N ASP A 78 19.83 4.03 2.34
CA ASP A 78 20.59 4.25 3.58
C ASP A 78 20.04 5.38 4.48
N GLY A 79 19.11 6.21 3.97
CA GLY A 79 18.45 7.29 4.71
C GLY A 79 17.04 6.97 5.21
N ASP A 80 16.68 5.70 5.34
CA ASP A 80 15.32 5.25 5.73
C ASP A 80 14.21 5.72 4.76
N ARG A 81 14.60 5.97 3.51
CA ARG A 81 13.68 6.32 2.43
C ARG A 81 13.39 5.12 1.57
N VAL A 82 12.13 4.99 1.18
CA VAL A 82 11.64 4.05 0.18
C VAL A 82 11.86 4.67 -1.19
N GLU A 83 12.44 3.93 -2.12
CA GLU A 83 12.52 4.30 -3.55
C GLU A 83 12.02 3.17 -4.45
N LEU A 84 11.57 3.51 -5.65
CA LEU A 84 11.20 2.50 -6.64
C LEU A 84 12.44 1.84 -7.25
N VAL A 85 12.32 0.54 -7.50
CA VAL A 85 13.32 -0.20 -8.29
C VAL A 85 12.95 -0.02 -9.76
N ALA A 86 13.92 0.46 -10.56
CA ALA A 86 13.76 0.70 -12.00
C ALA A 86 13.78 -0.60 -12.82
#